data_AF-A0A938M3W2-F1
#
_entry.id   AF-A0A938M3W2-F1
#
_cell.length_a   1.000
_cell.length_b   1.000
_cell.length_c   1.000
_cell.angle_alpha   90.00
_cell.angle_beta   90.00
_cell.angle_gamma   90.00
#
_symmetry.space_group_name_H-M   'P 1'
#
loop_
_entity.id
_entity.type
_entity.pdbx_description
1 polymer ?
#
loop_
_entity_poly.entity_id
_entity_poly.type
_entity_poly.pdbx_seq_one_letter_code
_entity_poly.pdbx_strand_id
1 'polypeptide(L)' 'MNPYRLLLETMQDANPSEPGYQASWAYVVLCLALPVAFGLLSGAAFKFMERVLKRSLPDGQH' A
#
# COMPACT_ATOMS: atom_id res chain seq x y z
N MET A 1 -5.60 23.75 4.05
CA MET A 1 -4.31 23.06 4.23
C MET A 1 -3.93 22.41 2.91
N ASN A 2 -2.70 22.64 2.43
CA ASN A 2 -2.27 22.25 1.08
C ASN A 2 -1.55 20.89 1.16
N PRO A 3 -2.08 19.81 0.54
CA PRO A 3 -1.57 18.43 0.74
C PRO A 3 -0.12 18.24 0.28
N TYR A 4 0.34 19.07 -0.66
CA TYR A 4 1.73 19.08 -1.12
C TYR A 4 2.72 19.44 -0.01
N ARG A 5 2.31 20.24 0.98
CA ARG A 5 3.18 20.65 2.09
C ARG A 5 3.48 19.49 3.04
N LEU A 6 2.46 18.66 3.30
CA LEU A 6 2.61 17.45 4.13
C LEU A 6 3.54 16.44 3.47
N LEU A 7 3.40 16.24 2.15
CA LEU A 7 4.31 15.39 1.37
C LEU A 7 5.75 15.91 1.38
N LEU A 8 5.94 17.22 1.25
CA LEU A 8 7.28 17.83 1.26
C LEU A 8 7.96 17.69 2.63
N GLU A 9 7.21 17.92 3.72
CA GLU A 9 7.70 17.73 5.09
C GLU A 9 8.06 16.26 5.34
N THR A 10 7.22 15.31 4.90
CA THR A 10 7.51 13.88 5.06
C THR A 10 8.72 13.43 4.23
N MET A 11 9.00 14.08 3.09
CA MET A 11 10.17 13.79 2.24
C MET A 11 11.47 14.37 2.80
N GLN A 12 11.43 15.58 3.37
CA GLN A 12 12.59 16.20 4.02
C GLN A 12 12.95 15.48 5.31
N ASP A 13 11.92 15.16 6.09
CA ASP A 13 11.98 14.35 7.29
C ASP A 13 12.08 12.86 6.95
N ALA A 14 12.52 12.51 5.73
CA ALA A 14 12.96 11.18 5.30
C ALA A 14 14.44 11.12 4.86
N ASN A 15 15.18 12.24 4.91
CA ASN A 15 16.56 12.29 4.45
C ASN A 15 17.54 11.85 5.56
N PRO A 16 18.18 10.66 5.45
CA PRO A 16 19.03 10.11 6.50
C PRO A 16 20.44 10.74 6.57
N SER A 17 20.71 11.81 5.82
CA SER A 17 22.03 12.41 5.71
C SER A 17 22.42 13.31 6.89
N GLU A 18 21.50 13.63 7.80
CA GLU A 18 21.80 14.44 8.99
C GLU A 18 21.85 13.58 10.27
N PRO A 19 22.94 13.66 11.07
CA PRO A 19 23.03 12.95 12.34
C PRO A 19 22.03 13.56 13.34
N GLY A 20 21.05 12.76 13.78
CA GLY A 20 19.95 13.19 14.65
C GLY A 20 18.55 12.92 14.10
N TYR A 21 18.47 12.38 12.88
CA TYR A 21 17.22 11.97 12.25
C TYR A 21 16.41 11.01 13.14
N GLN A 22 15.29 11.52 13.69
CA GLN A 22 14.25 10.72 14.32
C GLN A 22 13.12 10.57 13.32
N ALA A 23 12.90 9.33 12.84
CA ALA A 23 11.77 9.04 11.98
C ALA A 23 10.47 9.51 12.65
N SER A 24 9.74 10.40 11.99
CA SER A 24 8.46 10.87 12.51
C SER A 24 7.51 9.69 12.70
N TRP A 25 6.63 9.77 13.70
CA TRP A 25 5.59 8.76 13.92
C TRP A 25 4.74 8.51 12.69
N ALA A 26 4.57 9.52 11.83
CA ALA A 26 3.90 9.40 10.54
C ALA A 26 4.62 8.43 9.60
N TYR A 27 5.95 8.47 9.52
CA TYR A 27 6.75 7.53 8.74
C TYR A 27 6.61 6.10 9.25
N VAL A 28 6.67 5.89 10.58
CA VAL A 28 6.50 4.56 11.19
C VAL A 28 5.12 3.98 10.90
N VAL A 29 4.06 4.79 11.05
CA VAL A 29 2.69 4.37 10.75
C VAL A 29 2.53 4.05 9.25
N LEU A 30 3.14 4.85 8.37
CA LEU A 30 3.11 4.62 6.93
C LEU A 30 3.79 3.30 6.55
N CYS A 31 4.97 3.02 7.13
CA CYS A 31 5.70 1.77 6.91
C CYS A 31 4.93 0.53 7.37
N LEU A 32 4.09 0.64 8.40
CA LEU A 32 3.24 -0.47 8.86
C LEU A 32 1.93 -0.58 8.07
N ALA A 33 1.34 0.54 7.68
CA ALA A 33 0.08 0.57 6.94
C ALA A 33 0.21 0.08 5.50
N LEU A 34 1.34 0.39 4.84
CA LEU A 34 1.59 0.02 3.44
C LEU A 34 1.54 -1.51 3.19
N PRO A 35 2.29 -2.36 3.94
CA PRO A 35 2.24 -3.81 3.78
C PRO A 35 0.84 -4.39 4.04
N VAL A 36 0.13 -3.88 5.05
CA VAL A 36 -1.22 -4.34 5.38
C VAL A 36 -2.19 -4.00 4.25
N ALA A 37 -2.13 -2.77 3.74
CA ALA A 37 -2.95 -2.35 2.60
C ALA A 37 -2.65 -3.20 1.35
N PHE A 38 -1.37 -3.49 1.07
CA PHE A 38 -0.97 -4.36 -0.05
C PHE A 38 -1.48 -5.80 0.12
N GLY A 39 -1.44 -6.35 1.33
CA GLY A 39 -1.97 -7.68 1.65
C GLY A 39 -3.48 -7.76 1.43
N LEU A 40 -4.23 -6.75 1.87
CA LEU A 40 -5.68 -6.69 1.68
C LEU A 40 -6.05 -6.53 0.20
N LEU A 41 -5.35 -5.64 -0.53
CA LEU A 41 -5.58 -5.41 -1.95
C LEU A 41 -5.24 -6.64 -2.79
N SER A 42 -4.13 -7.31 -2.50
CA SER A 42 -3.75 -8.55 -3.19
C SER A 42 -4.75 -9.68 -2.93
N GLY A 43 -5.19 -9.88 -1.69
CA GLY A 43 -6.24 -10.86 -1.37
C GLY A 43 -7.58 -10.57 -2.06
N ALA A 44 -7.98 -9.30 -2.13
CA ALA A 44 -9.17 -8.88 -2.86
C ALA A 44 -9.02 -9.11 -4.38
N ALA A 45 -7.86 -8.79 -4.94
CA ALA A 45 -7.54 -9.01 -6.34
C ALA A 45 -7.55 -10.50 -6.71
N PHE A 46 -7.00 -11.37 -5.86
CA PHE A 46 -7.04 -12.82 -6.05
C PHE A 46 -8.48 -13.35 -6.06
N LYS A 47 -9.32 -12.93 -5.09
CA LYS A 47 -10.74 -13.33 -5.06
C LYS A 47 -11.52 -12.80 -6.27
N PHE A 48 -11.19 -11.60 -6.74
CA PHE A 48 -11.79 -11.03 -7.94
C PHE A 48 -11.38 -11.84 -9.19
N MET A 49 -10.09 -12.15 -9.32
CA MET A 49 -9.55 -12.96 -10.41
C MET A 49 -10.16 -14.37 -10.40
N GLU A 50 -10.32 -15.00 -9.24
CA GLU A 50 -11.00 -16.30 -9.10
C GLU A 50 -12.45 -16.25 -9.59
N ARG A 51 -13.21 -15.20 -9.24
CA ARG A 51 -14.59 -15.03 -9.74
C ARG A 51 -14.65 -14.80 -11.24
N VAL A 52 -13.72 -14.02 -11.78
CA VAL A 52 -13.64 -13.77 -13.23
C VAL A 52 -13.28 -15.06 -13.96
N LEU A 53 -12.29 -15.82 -13.48
CA LEU A 53 -11.87 -17.08 -14.08
C LEU A 53 -12.98 -18.15 -14.02
N LYS A 54 -13.71 -18.25 -12.90
CA LYS A 54 -14.88 -19.13 -12.76
C LYS A 54 -16.04 -18.76 -13.71
N ARG A 55 -16.17 -17.48 -14.09
CA ARG A 55 -17.14 -17.06 -15.12
C ARG A 55 -16.67 -17.33 -16.54
N SER A 56 -15.37 -17.37 -16.76
CA SER A 56 -14.76 -17.57 -18.08
C SER A 56 -14.56 -19.05 -18.44
N LEU A 57 -14.67 -19.97 -17.48
CA LEU A 57 -14.84 -21.39 -17.76
C LEU A 57 -16.33 -21.60 -18.08
N PRO A 58 -16.71 -21.82 -19.35
CA PRO A 58 -18.02 -22.41 -19.60
C PRO A 58 -18.04 -23.75 -18.87
N ASP A 59 -19.18 -24.10 -18.29
CA ASP A 59 -19.45 -25.45 -17.78
C ASP A 59 -19.23 -26.45 -18.93
N GLY A 60 -17.98 -26.86 -19.09
CA GLY A 60 -17.57 -27.96 -19.92
C GLY A 60 -18.03 -29.20 -19.19
N GLN A 61 -19.15 -29.74 -19.66
CA GLN A 61 -19.54 -31.12 -19.41
C GLN A 61 -18.31 -32.01 -19.33
N HIS A 62 -18.09 -32.62 -18.16
CA HIS A 62 -17.84 -34.05 -18.00
C HIS A 62 -17.91 -34.44 -16.53
#